data_AF-A0A4P7VQA7-F1
#
_entry.id   AF-A0A4P7VQA7-F1
#
_cell.length_a   1.000
_cell.length_b   1.000
_cell.length_c   1.000
_cell.angle_alpha   90.00
_cell.angle_beta   90.00
_cell.angle_gamma   90.00
#
_symmetry.space_group_name_H-M   'P 1'
#
loop_
_entity.id
_entity.type
_entity.pdbx_description
1 polymer ?
#
loop_
_entity_poly.entity_id
_entity_poly.type
_entity_poly.pdbx_seq_one_letter_code
_entity_poly.pdbx_strand_id
1 'polypeptide(L)'
;MTKSFVSAIVSALMVVSCLSASAQSIIEVTGSATINIVPDRITVEIGMEEYFIPDEYNLGDSTLVGIKAVERGVMKVLLGAGVPDSMINVSDMGNYRDRNSTGEFLMAKRLSAVVTDMDQLDNIARRVDRKGITSFNISKIDNSDMGRYNRQGLKSALDAAREKAEFIAANEGLVIVKPVEIVENSPGYNDGAMFSNVAYGGGSGMDGMRRIVRRYSVTVKYQFSDKKS
;
A
#
# COMPACT_ATOMS: atom_id res chain seq x y z
N MET A 1 44.43 83.02 44.46
CA MET A 1 45.28 82.50 43.35
C MET A 1 45.95 81.25 43.91
N THR A 2 45.63 80.01 43.51
CA THR A 2 45.65 79.42 42.16
C THR A 2 44.94 78.03 42.16
N LYS A 3 44.20 77.78 41.07
CA LYS A 3 43.95 76.50 40.37
C LYS A 3 43.20 75.35 41.07
N SER A 4 41.89 75.32 40.79
CA SER A 4 41.05 74.10 40.73
C SER A 4 41.50 73.20 39.58
N PHE A 5 41.64 71.89 39.83
CA PHE A 5 41.76 70.86 38.80
C PHE A 5 40.45 70.07 38.74
N VAL A 6 39.78 70.19 37.59
CA VAL A 6 38.66 69.35 37.17
C VAL A 6 39.24 68.04 36.63
N SER A 7 38.72 66.91 37.07
CA SER A 7 38.81 65.65 36.32
C SER A 7 37.45 64.95 36.39
N ALA A 8 36.71 65.04 35.30
CA ALA A 8 35.43 64.39 35.10
C ALA A 8 35.66 62.96 34.58
N ILE A 9 35.32 61.96 35.38
CA ILE A 9 35.25 60.56 34.94
C ILE A 9 33.84 60.34 34.38
N VAL A 10 33.73 60.30 33.05
CA VAL A 10 32.52 59.89 32.35
C VAL A 10 32.46 58.36 32.41
N SER A 11 31.61 57.82 33.26
CA SER A 11 31.27 56.40 33.27
C SER A 11 30.22 56.12 32.19
N ALA A 12 30.63 55.44 31.12
CA ALA A 12 29.73 54.95 30.08
C ALA A 12 29.03 53.68 30.57
N LEU A 13 27.75 53.80 30.92
CA LEU A 13 26.88 52.69 31.28
C LEU A 13 26.43 51.97 30.00
N MET A 14 27.08 50.85 29.66
CA MET A 14 26.62 49.92 28.61
C MET A 14 25.41 49.13 29.13
N VAL A 15 24.21 49.48 28.67
CA VAL A 15 23.01 48.67 28.87
C VAL A 15 23.08 47.47 27.94
N VAL A 16 23.55 46.34 28.46
CA VAL A 16 23.43 45.04 27.77
C VAL A 16 21.96 44.62 27.86
N SER A 17 21.22 44.83 26.78
CA SER A 17 19.91 44.21 26.62
C SER A 17 20.13 42.74 26.27
N CYS A 18 20.01 41.85 27.26
CA CYS A 18 19.89 40.42 26.99
C CYS A 18 18.60 40.21 26.19
N LEU A 19 18.70 39.96 24.88
CA LEU A 19 17.62 39.30 24.15
C LEU A 19 17.53 37.87 24.69
N SER A 20 16.66 37.66 25.68
CA SER A 20 16.21 36.34 26.05
C SER A 20 15.42 35.78 24.87
N ALA A 21 16.08 35.06 23.98
CA ALA A 21 15.41 34.10 23.12
C ALA A 21 14.78 33.08 24.07
N SER A 22 13.48 33.23 24.39
CA SER A 22 12.75 32.22 25.13
C SER A 22 12.85 30.94 24.30
N ALA A 23 13.70 30.01 24.70
CA ALA A 23 13.71 28.68 24.12
C ALA A 23 12.29 28.13 24.33
N GLN A 24 11.50 28.09 23.25
CA GLN A 24 10.16 27.53 23.35
C GLN A 24 10.31 26.07 23.77
N SER A 25 9.63 25.67 24.84
CA SER A 25 9.58 24.28 25.27
C SER A 25 8.84 23.48 24.20
N ILE A 26 9.60 22.89 23.28
CA ILE A 26 9.09 22.08 22.18
C ILE A 26 9.38 20.62 22.50
N ILE A 27 8.37 19.76 22.36
CA ILE A 27 8.54 18.31 22.41
C ILE A 27 8.09 17.75 21.06
N GLU A 28 8.95 16.91 20.49
CA GLU A 28 8.66 16.15 19.28
C GLU A 28 8.13 14.76 19.67
N VAL A 29 7.01 14.37 19.07
CA VAL A 29 6.39 13.07 19.28
C VAL A 29 6.04 12.42 17.94
N THR A 30 6.20 11.11 17.86
CA THR A 30 5.71 10.33 16.71
C THR A 30 4.43 9.60 17.10
N GLY A 31 3.36 9.80 16.35
CA GLY A 31 2.13 9.02 16.41
C GLY A 31 2.04 8.08 15.21
N SER A 32 1.46 6.90 15.42
CA SER A 32 1.30 5.92 14.34
C SER A 32 -0.01 5.18 14.47
N ALA A 33 -0.60 4.82 13.33
CA ALA A 33 -1.81 4.03 13.27
C ALA A 33 -1.69 2.98 12.16
N THR A 34 -2.28 1.81 12.40
CA THR A 34 -2.44 0.76 11.40
C THR A 34 -3.92 0.57 11.16
N ILE A 35 -4.33 0.62 9.89
CA ILE A 35 -5.71 0.35 9.49
C ILE A 35 -5.78 -0.89 8.62
N ASN A 36 -6.88 -1.61 8.77
CA ASN A 36 -7.25 -2.74 7.94
C ASN A 36 -8.26 -2.27 6.91
N ILE A 37 -7.92 -2.45 5.64
CA ILE A 37 -8.74 -2.03 4.49
C ILE A 37 -9.29 -3.30 3.83
N VAL A 38 -10.60 -3.33 3.60
CA VAL A 38 -11.25 -4.44 2.91
C VAL A 38 -11.13 -4.16 1.41
N PRO A 39 -10.50 -5.03 0.60
CA PRO A 39 -10.41 -4.80 -0.82
C PRO A 39 -11.78 -4.94 -1.48
N ASP A 40 -12.02 -4.13 -2.52
CA ASP A 40 -13.19 -4.25 -3.40
C ASP A 40 -12.80 -4.39 -4.88
N ARG A 41 -11.48 -4.42 -5.14
CA ARG A 41 -10.87 -4.54 -6.47
C ARG A 41 -9.63 -5.41 -6.35
N ILE A 42 -9.72 -6.63 -6.84
CA ILE A 42 -8.60 -7.57 -6.91
C ILE A 42 -8.36 -7.88 -8.38
N THR A 43 -7.21 -7.46 -8.91
CA THR A 43 -6.82 -7.80 -10.28
C THR A 43 -6.14 -9.17 -10.27
N VAL A 44 -6.74 -10.11 -10.99
CA VAL A 44 -6.14 -11.40 -11.31
C VAL A 44 -5.56 -11.36 -12.72
N GLU A 45 -4.38 -11.94 -12.88
CA GLU A 45 -3.72 -12.17 -14.15
C GLU A 45 -3.69 -13.67 -14.44
N ILE A 46 -4.22 -14.04 -15.61
CA ILE A 46 -4.32 -15.42 -16.09
C ILE A 46 -3.49 -15.53 -17.36
N GLY A 47 -2.42 -16.31 -17.30
CA GLY A 47 -1.65 -16.73 -18.47
C GLY A 47 -2.25 -17.99 -19.07
N MET A 48 -2.33 -18.04 -20.39
CA MET A 48 -2.84 -19.18 -21.12
C MET A 48 -2.03 -19.45 -22.39
N GLU A 49 -2.03 -20.70 -22.84
CA GLU A 49 -1.34 -21.15 -24.04
C GLU A 49 -2.11 -22.28 -24.74
N GLU A 50 -1.78 -22.46 -26.02
CA GLU A 50 -2.22 -23.63 -26.77
C GLU A 50 -1.66 -24.91 -26.17
N TYR A 51 -2.39 -26.00 -26.31
CA TYR A 51 -1.93 -27.30 -25.85
C TYR A 51 -2.47 -28.42 -26.73
N PHE A 52 -1.80 -29.55 -26.71
CA PHE A 52 -2.21 -30.75 -27.44
C PHE A 52 -3.02 -31.69 -26.54
N ILE A 53 -4.10 -32.24 -27.08
CA ILE A 53 -4.82 -33.36 -26.49
C ILE A 53 -4.39 -34.63 -27.24
N PRO A 54 -3.75 -35.61 -26.58
CA PRO A 54 -3.41 -36.88 -27.21
C PRO A 54 -4.67 -37.64 -27.58
N ASP A 55 -4.69 -38.27 -28.75
CA ASP A 55 -5.76 -39.18 -29.16
C ASP A 55 -5.70 -40.47 -28.32
N GLU A 56 -6.80 -40.81 -27.65
CA GLU A 56 -6.89 -41.99 -26.79
C GLU A 56 -6.88 -43.31 -27.59
N TYR A 57 -7.24 -43.26 -28.87
CA TYR A 57 -7.38 -44.42 -29.75
C TYR A 57 -6.22 -44.57 -30.74
N ASN A 58 -5.53 -43.48 -31.07
CA ASN A 58 -4.39 -43.47 -31.99
C ASN A 58 -3.10 -42.97 -31.30
N LEU A 59 -2.29 -43.90 -30.82
CA LEU A 59 -0.98 -43.62 -30.20
C LEU A 59 -0.07 -42.86 -31.18
N GLY A 60 0.17 -41.57 -30.89
CA GLY A 60 1.05 -40.69 -31.68
C GLY A 60 0.34 -39.51 -32.31
N ASP A 61 -0.99 -39.56 -32.42
CA ASP A 61 -1.79 -38.44 -32.89
C ASP A 61 -2.18 -37.53 -31.72
N SER A 62 -2.23 -36.23 -32.00
CA SER A 62 -2.69 -35.24 -31.03
C SER A 62 -3.45 -34.12 -31.72
N THR A 63 -4.46 -33.59 -31.04
CA THR A 63 -5.26 -32.46 -31.52
C THR A 63 -4.85 -31.19 -30.80
N LEU A 64 -4.44 -30.18 -31.57
CA LEU A 64 -4.14 -28.85 -31.03
C LEU A 64 -5.43 -28.14 -30.59
N VAL A 65 -5.47 -27.72 -29.33
CA VAL A 65 -6.48 -26.79 -28.82
C VAL A 65 -5.93 -25.37 -29.00
N GLY A 66 -6.46 -24.68 -30.00
CA GLY A 66 -6.01 -23.33 -30.34
C GLY A 66 -6.36 -22.28 -29.28
N ILE A 67 -5.60 -21.18 -29.25
CA ILE A 67 -5.64 -20.19 -28.17
C ILE A 67 -7.02 -19.56 -27.96
N LYS A 68 -7.78 -19.37 -29.05
CA LYS A 68 -9.16 -18.87 -29.00
C LYS A 68 -10.14 -19.81 -28.30
N ALA A 69 -9.87 -21.12 -28.30
CA ALA A 69 -10.70 -22.07 -27.57
C ALA A 69 -10.44 -21.97 -26.06
N VAL A 70 -9.16 -21.87 -25.67
CA VAL A 70 -8.74 -21.67 -24.28
C VAL A 70 -9.29 -20.35 -23.73
N GLU A 71 -9.12 -19.26 -24.47
CA GLU A 71 -9.62 -17.92 -24.12
C GLU A 71 -11.14 -17.92 -23.87
N ARG A 72 -11.92 -18.55 -24.76
CA ARG A 72 -13.38 -18.68 -24.59
C ARG A 72 -13.75 -19.47 -23.33
N GLY A 73 -12.98 -20.51 -22.99
CA GLY A 73 -13.16 -21.27 -21.76
C GLY A 73 -12.99 -20.39 -20.52
N VAL A 74 -11.90 -19.62 -20.48
CA VAL A 74 -11.62 -18.67 -19.37
C VAL A 74 -12.69 -17.59 -19.29
N MET A 75 -13.04 -16.95 -20.40
CA MET A 75 -14.08 -15.92 -20.47
C MET A 75 -15.42 -16.44 -19.93
N LYS A 76 -15.83 -17.65 -20.31
CA LYS A 76 -17.06 -18.27 -19.81
C LYS A 76 -17.04 -18.44 -18.30
N VAL A 77 -15.91 -18.83 -17.71
CA VAL A 77 -15.77 -18.98 -16.26
C VAL A 77 -15.84 -17.63 -15.56
N LEU A 78 -15.15 -16.60 -16.08
CA LEU A 78 -15.16 -15.25 -15.51
C LEU A 78 -16.56 -14.64 -15.53
N LEU A 79 -17.22 -14.65 -16.69
CA LEU A 79 -18.59 -14.15 -16.85
C LEU A 79 -19.58 -14.95 -15.98
N GLY A 80 -19.44 -16.28 -15.94
CA GLY A 80 -20.26 -17.15 -15.10
C GLY A 80 -20.01 -17.00 -13.60
N ALA A 81 -18.90 -16.40 -13.21
CA ALA A 81 -18.61 -15.99 -11.83
C ALA A 81 -19.07 -14.56 -11.52
N GLY A 82 -19.70 -13.87 -12.48
CA GLY A 82 -20.24 -12.52 -12.31
C GLY A 82 -19.22 -11.40 -12.53
N VAL A 83 -18.07 -11.68 -13.16
CA VAL A 83 -17.13 -10.62 -13.57
C VAL A 83 -17.71 -9.91 -14.80
N PRO A 84 -17.92 -8.59 -14.77
CA PRO A 84 -18.40 -7.85 -15.94
C PRO A 84 -17.36 -7.86 -17.06
N ASP A 85 -17.82 -7.92 -18.32
CA ASP A 85 -16.93 -7.85 -19.49
C ASP A 85 -16.03 -6.60 -19.48
N SER A 86 -16.57 -5.46 -19.04
CA SER A 86 -15.82 -4.21 -18.89
C SER A 86 -14.68 -4.26 -17.86
N MET A 87 -14.63 -5.29 -17.01
CA MET A 87 -13.58 -5.52 -16.02
C MET A 87 -12.57 -6.56 -16.48
N ILE A 88 -12.68 -7.04 -17.72
CA ILE A 88 -11.79 -8.02 -18.32
C ILE A 88 -11.00 -7.36 -19.44
N ASN A 89 -9.68 -7.50 -19.40
CA ASN A 89 -8.77 -6.99 -20.42
C ASN A 89 -7.90 -8.13 -20.92
N VAL A 90 -8.00 -8.44 -22.21
CA VAL A 90 -7.15 -9.42 -22.88
C VAL A 90 -5.93 -8.70 -23.44
N SER A 91 -4.74 -9.18 -23.07
CA SER A 91 -3.46 -8.71 -23.62
C SER A 91 -2.80 -9.87 -24.37
N ASP A 92 -2.64 -9.69 -25.68
CA ASP A 92 -1.95 -10.69 -26.49
C ASP A 92 -0.45 -10.67 -26.15
N MET A 93 0.10 -11.84 -25.82
CA MET A 93 1.52 -12.05 -25.65
C MET A 93 1.96 -13.09 -26.68
N GLY A 94 3.13 -12.92 -27.29
CA GLY A 94 3.55 -13.76 -28.43
C GLY A 94 3.81 -15.24 -28.09
N ASN A 95 4.49 -15.91 -29.01
CA ASN A 95 4.65 -17.37 -28.95
C ASN A 95 5.55 -17.84 -27.79
N TYR A 96 5.13 -18.91 -27.13
CA TYR A 96 5.95 -19.69 -26.21
C TYR A 96 6.52 -20.91 -26.96
N ARG A 97 7.78 -21.28 -26.68
CA ARG A 97 8.37 -22.52 -27.18
C ARG A 97 8.28 -23.57 -26.09
N ASP A 98 7.53 -24.64 -26.34
CA ASP A 98 7.57 -25.81 -25.47
C ASP A 98 8.98 -26.42 -25.54
N ARG A 99 9.62 -26.57 -24.38
CA ARG A 99 10.97 -27.19 -24.28
C ARG A 99 10.92 -28.71 -24.27
N ASN A 100 9.76 -29.30 -23.99
CA ASN A 100 9.59 -30.72 -23.68
C ASN A 100 8.83 -31.49 -24.77
N SER A 101 8.06 -30.80 -25.63
CA SER A 101 7.30 -31.43 -26.71
C SER A 101 7.45 -30.66 -28.01
N THR A 102 8.27 -31.19 -28.93
CA THR A 102 8.45 -30.72 -30.32
C THR A 102 9.00 -29.28 -30.47
N GLY A 103 9.82 -29.02 -31.49
CA GLY A 103 10.38 -27.68 -31.74
C GLY A 103 9.37 -26.63 -32.20
N GLU A 104 8.08 -26.80 -31.90
CA GLU A 104 6.97 -26.00 -32.38
C GLU A 104 6.65 -24.84 -31.43
N PHE A 105 6.16 -23.76 -32.02
CA PHE A 105 5.73 -22.57 -31.28
C PHE A 105 4.25 -22.65 -30.98
N LEU A 106 3.89 -22.49 -29.70
CA LEU A 106 2.50 -22.39 -29.25
C LEU A 106 2.14 -20.92 -29.05
N MET A 107 0.93 -20.53 -29.46
CA MET A 107 0.41 -19.21 -29.13
C MET A 107 0.14 -19.14 -27.62
N ALA A 108 0.61 -18.08 -26.99
CA ALA A 108 0.24 -17.75 -25.62
C ALA A 108 -0.63 -16.49 -25.61
N LYS A 109 -1.31 -16.24 -24.50
CA LYS A 109 -2.02 -15.00 -24.22
C LYS A 109 -2.03 -14.74 -22.73
N ARG A 110 -2.36 -13.51 -22.38
CA ARG A 110 -2.62 -13.11 -21.01
C ARG A 110 -3.96 -12.39 -20.95
N LEU A 111 -4.64 -12.57 -19.84
CA LEU A 111 -5.87 -11.87 -19.53
C LEU A 111 -5.75 -11.33 -18.12
N SER A 112 -6.24 -10.11 -17.91
CA SER A 112 -6.45 -9.55 -16.59
C SER A 112 -7.94 -9.37 -16.34
N ALA A 113 -8.39 -9.66 -15.12
CA ALA A 113 -9.76 -9.44 -14.70
C ALA A 113 -9.79 -8.81 -13.31
N VAL A 114 -10.74 -7.91 -13.06
CA VAL A 114 -10.95 -7.32 -11.73
C VAL A 114 -12.16 -7.99 -11.08
N VAL A 115 -11.92 -8.60 -9.92
CA VAL A 115 -12.94 -9.25 -9.09
C VAL A 115 -13.21 -8.42 -7.83
N THR A 116 -14.38 -8.59 -7.23
CA THR A 116 -14.84 -7.77 -6.09
C THR A 116 -14.33 -8.25 -4.75
N ASP A 117 -14.07 -9.55 -4.61
CA ASP A 117 -13.70 -10.18 -3.36
C ASP A 117 -12.98 -11.52 -3.60
N MET A 118 -12.44 -12.08 -2.51
CA MET A 118 -11.69 -13.34 -2.55
C MET A 118 -12.59 -14.55 -2.82
N ASP A 119 -13.87 -14.50 -2.46
CA ASP A 119 -14.77 -15.64 -2.65
C ASP A 119 -15.12 -15.79 -4.14
N GLN A 120 -15.28 -14.67 -4.86
CA GLN A 120 -15.40 -14.63 -6.32
C GLN A 120 -14.12 -15.17 -6.99
N LEU A 121 -12.94 -14.75 -6.52
CA LEU A 121 -11.66 -15.25 -7.03
C LEU A 121 -11.53 -16.78 -6.84
N ASP A 122 -11.85 -17.27 -5.64
CA ASP A 122 -11.80 -18.69 -5.31
C ASP A 122 -12.78 -19.50 -6.19
N ASN A 123 -13.95 -18.96 -6.47
CA ASN A 123 -14.92 -19.59 -7.36
C ASN A 123 -14.40 -19.70 -8.80
N ILE A 124 -13.71 -18.67 -9.30
CA ILE A 124 -13.04 -18.69 -10.61
C ILE A 124 -11.93 -19.74 -10.61
N ALA A 125 -11.04 -19.70 -9.62
CA ALA A 125 -9.90 -20.61 -9.54
C ALA A 125 -10.30 -22.10 -9.50
N ARG A 126 -11.45 -22.42 -8.88
CA ARG A 126 -12.01 -23.79 -8.87
C ARG A 126 -12.61 -24.25 -10.19
N ARG A 127 -13.05 -23.32 -11.05
CA ARG A 127 -13.81 -23.61 -12.28
C ARG A 127 -13.00 -23.46 -13.56
N VAL A 128 -11.90 -22.69 -13.53
CA VAL A 128 -10.99 -22.58 -14.66
C VAL A 128 -10.38 -23.95 -14.96
N ASP A 129 -10.48 -24.39 -16.22
CA ASP A 129 -9.78 -25.60 -16.66
C ASP A 129 -8.29 -25.35 -16.57
N ARG A 130 -7.55 -26.31 -16.00
CA ARG A 130 -6.11 -26.21 -15.81
C ARG A 130 -5.35 -26.44 -17.12
N LYS A 131 -5.96 -27.13 -18.08
CA LYS A 131 -5.35 -27.37 -19.40
C LYS A 131 -5.24 -26.05 -20.17
N GLY A 132 -4.03 -25.76 -20.66
CA GLY A 132 -3.74 -24.51 -21.37
C GLY A 132 -3.64 -23.28 -20.47
N ILE A 133 -3.62 -23.41 -19.14
CA ILE A 133 -3.36 -22.30 -18.22
C ILE A 133 -1.91 -22.38 -17.74
N THR A 134 -1.15 -21.32 -18.00
CA THR A 134 0.27 -21.22 -17.65
C THR A 134 0.49 -20.50 -16.34
N SER A 135 -0.40 -19.59 -15.97
CA SER A 135 -0.32 -18.86 -14.71
C SER A 135 -1.69 -18.37 -14.24
N PHE A 136 -1.84 -18.24 -12.92
CA PHE A 136 -3.01 -17.65 -12.29
C PHE A 136 -2.55 -16.96 -11.01
N ASN A 137 -2.43 -15.63 -11.04
CA ASN A 137 -1.85 -14.86 -9.94
C ASN A 137 -2.64 -13.58 -9.67
N ILE A 138 -2.62 -13.12 -8.42
CA ILE A 138 -3.12 -11.79 -8.08
C ILE A 138 -2.04 -10.77 -8.43
N SER A 139 -2.32 -9.83 -9.32
CA SER A 139 -1.38 -8.78 -9.73
C SER A 139 -1.58 -7.47 -8.98
N LYS A 140 -2.79 -7.19 -8.48
CA LYS A 140 -3.10 -5.99 -7.69
C LYS A 140 -4.26 -6.23 -6.73
N ILE A 141 -4.19 -5.65 -5.54
CA ILE A 141 -5.31 -5.57 -4.58
C ILE A 141 -5.47 -4.10 -4.21
N ASP A 142 -6.70 -3.59 -4.31
CA ASP A 142 -7.02 -2.17 -4.13
C ASP A 142 -8.40 -1.99 -3.48
N ASN A 143 -8.71 -0.74 -3.11
CA ASN A 143 -10.02 -0.33 -2.69
C ASN A 143 -10.47 0.95 -3.43
N SER A 144 -11.73 1.03 -3.86
CA SER A 144 -12.24 2.20 -4.57
C SER A 144 -12.32 3.47 -3.72
N ASP A 145 -12.40 3.33 -2.39
CA ASP A 145 -12.49 4.41 -1.40
C ASP A 145 -11.19 4.54 -0.57
N MET A 146 -10.04 4.33 -1.21
CA MET A 146 -8.73 4.54 -0.58
C MET A 146 -8.58 5.94 0.03
N GLY A 147 -9.22 6.97 -0.54
CA GLY A 147 -9.22 8.33 -0.01
C GLY A 147 -9.79 8.43 1.40
N ARG A 148 -10.89 7.73 1.70
CA ARG A 148 -11.48 7.70 3.05
C ARG A 148 -10.62 6.94 4.04
N TYR A 149 -10.06 5.80 3.64
CA TYR A 149 -9.12 5.05 4.48
C TYR A 149 -7.87 5.85 4.80
N ASN A 150 -7.30 6.57 3.82
CA ASN A 150 -6.16 7.45 4.03
C ASN A 150 -6.44 8.55 5.05
N ARG A 151 -7.58 9.24 4.93
CA ARG A 151 -7.99 10.25 5.92
C ARG A 151 -8.18 9.65 7.31
N GLN A 152 -8.77 8.45 7.40
CA GLN A 152 -8.96 7.75 8.67
C GLN A 152 -7.61 7.41 9.33
N GLY A 153 -6.69 6.79 8.58
CA GLY A 153 -5.39 6.39 9.08
C GLY A 153 -4.54 7.59 9.52
N LEU A 154 -4.52 8.66 8.72
CA LEU A 154 -3.84 9.90 9.09
C LEU A 154 -4.42 10.54 10.35
N LYS A 155 -5.76 10.60 10.46
CA LYS A 155 -6.42 11.10 11.68
C LYS A 155 -6.02 10.28 12.90
N SER A 156 -6.06 8.96 12.81
CA SER A 156 -5.68 8.09 13.93
C SER A 156 -4.21 8.25 14.32
N ALA A 157 -3.30 8.46 13.37
CA ALA A 157 -1.90 8.73 13.68
C ALA A 157 -1.71 10.09 14.38
N LEU A 158 -2.46 11.12 13.96
CA LEU A 158 -2.47 12.44 14.61
C LEU A 158 -3.05 12.39 16.03
N ASP A 159 -4.16 11.67 16.22
CA ASP A 159 -4.76 11.47 17.54
C ASP A 159 -3.75 10.78 18.48
N ALA A 160 -3.10 9.71 18.02
CA ALA A 160 -2.07 9.01 18.79
C ALA A 160 -0.85 9.88 19.12
N ALA A 161 -0.44 10.78 18.20
CA ALA A 161 0.62 11.75 18.47
C ALA A 161 0.20 12.74 19.58
N ARG A 162 -1.04 13.24 19.51
CA ARG A 162 -1.60 14.15 20.51
C ARG A 162 -1.71 13.49 21.88
N GLU A 163 -2.29 12.29 21.97
CA GLU A 163 -2.42 11.54 23.22
C GLU A 163 -1.05 11.33 23.89
N LYS A 164 -0.02 11.00 23.11
CA LYS A 164 1.36 10.88 23.61
C LYS A 164 1.90 12.20 24.15
N ALA A 165 1.69 13.30 23.43
CA ALA A 165 2.10 14.63 23.90
C ALA A 165 1.36 15.04 25.18
N GLU A 166 0.06 14.73 25.29
CA GLU A 166 -0.76 15.03 26.47
C GLU A 166 -0.28 14.24 27.68
N PHE A 167 0.03 12.96 27.48
CA PHE A 167 0.62 12.10 28.50
C PHE A 167 1.96 12.65 29.01
N ILE A 168 2.86 13.08 28.12
CA ILE A 168 4.13 13.69 28.50
C ILE A 168 3.86 15.00 29.27
N ALA A 169 2.99 15.87 28.77
CA ALA A 169 2.65 17.13 29.44
C ALA A 169 2.17 16.90 30.88
N ALA A 170 1.24 15.96 31.07
CA ALA A 170 0.65 15.68 32.37
C ALA A 170 1.68 15.22 33.40
N ASN A 171 2.65 14.40 33.00
CA ASN A 171 3.69 13.90 33.90
C ASN A 171 4.77 14.95 34.23
N GLU A 172 5.00 15.90 33.32
CA GLU A 172 6.00 16.97 33.48
C GLU A 172 5.40 18.27 34.05
N GLY A 173 4.11 18.29 34.40
CA GLY A 173 3.45 19.51 34.89
C GLY A 173 3.27 20.60 33.82
N LEU A 174 3.29 20.23 32.55
CA LEU A 174 3.15 21.10 31.39
C LEU A 174 1.74 21.03 30.78
N VAL A 175 1.44 21.98 29.91
CA VAL A 175 0.21 22.02 29.10
C VAL A 175 0.58 22.23 27.63
N ILE A 176 -0.06 21.50 26.72
CA ILE A 176 0.09 21.71 25.28
C ILE A 176 -0.56 23.05 24.90
N VAL A 177 0.18 23.89 24.18
CA VAL A 177 -0.32 25.15 23.61
C VAL A 177 -0.88 24.94 22.22
N LYS A 178 -0.03 24.44 21.30
CA LYS A 178 -0.38 24.20 19.88
C LYS A 178 0.65 23.29 19.20
N PRO A 179 0.28 22.62 18.10
CA PRO A 179 1.27 22.06 17.18
C PRO A 179 2.05 23.19 16.48
N VAL A 180 3.36 23.01 16.33
CA VAL A 180 4.24 23.96 15.61
C VAL A 180 4.71 23.41 14.26
N GLU A 181 4.83 22.09 14.15
CA GLU A 181 5.24 21.41 12.92
C GLU A 181 4.60 20.02 12.88
N ILE A 182 4.11 19.62 11.71
CA ILE A 182 3.58 18.28 11.45
C ILE A 182 4.26 17.77 10.18
N VAL A 183 4.89 16.61 10.30
CA VAL A 183 5.52 15.89 9.18
C VAL A 183 4.83 14.55 9.06
N GLU A 184 4.25 14.27 7.89
CA GLU A 184 3.76 12.93 7.57
C GLU A 184 4.92 12.05 7.10
N ASN A 185 5.15 10.95 7.81
CA ASN A 185 6.19 9.97 7.53
C ASN A 185 5.62 8.67 6.93
N SER A 186 4.35 8.66 6.52
CA SER A 186 3.72 7.49 5.91
C SER A 186 4.45 7.13 4.61
N PRO A 187 4.62 5.83 4.29
CA PRO A 187 5.05 5.42 2.96
C PRO A 187 4.14 6.06 1.90
N GLY A 188 4.73 6.54 0.80
CA GLY A 188 4.01 7.26 -0.25
C GLY A 188 2.79 6.47 -0.76
N TYR A 189 1.81 7.18 -1.33
CA TYR A 189 0.58 6.55 -1.85
C TYR A 189 0.80 5.43 -2.88
N ASN A 190 1.98 5.40 -3.51
CA ASN A 190 2.39 4.42 -4.51
C ASN A 190 3.16 3.21 -3.95
N ASP A 191 3.37 3.12 -2.65
CA ASP A 191 3.94 1.90 -2.07
C ASP A 191 2.84 0.84 -2.06
N GLY A 192 2.76 0.12 -3.19
CA GLY A 192 1.83 -0.97 -3.38
C GLY A 192 1.94 -1.94 -2.22
N ALA A 193 0.80 -2.48 -1.78
CA ALA A 193 0.81 -3.50 -0.74
C ALA A 193 1.84 -4.58 -1.10
N MET A 194 2.85 -4.73 -0.23
CA MET A 194 3.92 -5.70 -0.41
C MET A 194 3.32 -7.09 -0.24
N PHE A 195 2.83 -7.67 -1.32
CA PHE A 195 2.45 -9.08 -1.33
C PHE A 195 3.70 -9.90 -1.59
N SER A 196 4.04 -10.75 -0.63
CA SER A 196 4.95 -11.87 -0.88
C SER A 196 4.37 -12.69 -2.03
N ASN A 197 5.21 -13.16 -2.93
CA ASN A 197 4.83 -13.96 -4.10
C ASN A 197 4.23 -15.30 -3.63
N VAL A 198 2.96 -15.32 -3.22
CA VAL A 198 2.28 -16.54 -2.80
C VAL A 198 1.75 -17.21 -4.05
N ALA A 199 2.44 -18.26 -4.50
CA ALA A 199 1.91 -19.18 -5.50
C ALA A 199 0.55 -19.71 -5.01
N TYR A 200 -0.47 -19.62 -5.86
CA TYR A 200 -1.86 -19.99 -5.58
C TYR A 200 -2.08 -21.52 -5.50
N GLY A 201 -1.15 -22.24 -4.85
CA GLY A 201 -1.02 -23.70 -4.86
C GLY A 201 -1.26 -24.42 -3.54
N GLY A 202 -1.61 -23.73 -2.46
CA GLY A 202 -1.87 -24.36 -1.15
C GLY A 202 -2.75 -23.48 -0.28
N GLY A 203 -3.95 -23.97 0.07
CA GLY A 203 -5.08 -23.24 0.65
C GLY A 203 -4.89 -22.56 2.01
N SER A 204 -3.67 -22.39 2.51
CA SER A 204 -3.38 -21.70 3.78
C SER A 204 -2.79 -20.29 3.59
N GLY A 205 -2.53 -19.84 2.36
CA GLY A 205 -1.94 -18.52 2.08
C GLY A 205 -2.92 -17.35 1.93
N MET A 206 -4.23 -17.61 1.94
CA MET A 206 -5.27 -16.64 1.56
C MET A 206 -5.76 -15.74 2.68
N ASP A 207 -5.68 -16.17 3.95
CA ASP A 207 -6.23 -15.40 5.06
C ASP A 207 -5.51 -14.07 5.29
N GLY A 208 -4.20 -14.02 5.03
CA GLY A 208 -3.41 -12.78 5.06
C GLY A 208 -3.70 -11.82 3.90
N MET A 209 -4.33 -12.29 2.82
CA MET A 209 -4.69 -11.47 1.65
C MET A 209 -6.10 -10.89 1.71
N ARG A 210 -6.93 -11.30 2.69
CA ARG A 210 -8.31 -10.78 2.84
C ARG A 210 -8.37 -9.29 3.18
N ARG A 211 -7.27 -8.69 3.63
CA ARG A 211 -7.21 -7.28 4.05
C ARG A 211 -5.90 -6.64 3.60
N ILE A 212 -5.98 -5.41 3.13
CA ILE A 212 -4.82 -4.56 2.91
C ILE A 212 -4.47 -3.91 4.26
N VAL A 213 -3.26 -4.17 4.77
CA VAL A 213 -2.77 -3.57 6.01
C VAL A 213 -1.94 -2.36 5.65
N ARG A 214 -2.30 -1.19 6.18
CA ARG A 214 -1.57 0.06 5.90
C ARG A 214 -1.22 0.80 7.18
N ARG A 215 0.05 1.22 7.27
CA ARG A 215 0.59 2.00 8.40
C ARG A 215 0.70 3.48 8.03
N TYR A 216 0.24 4.32 8.93
CA TYR A 216 0.37 5.78 8.88
C TYR A 216 1.26 6.21 10.04
N SER A 217 2.09 7.21 9.80
CA SER A 217 3.02 7.74 10.79
C SER A 217 3.13 9.25 10.62
N VAL A 218 3.06 9.97 11.73
CA VAL A 218 3.25 11.42 11.75
C VAL A 218 4.20 11.78 12.88
N THR A 219 5.12 12.71 12.60
CA THR A 219 5.90 13.39 13.61
C THR A 219 5.29 14.76 13.84
N VAL A 220 5.00 15.08 15.10
CA VAL A 220 4.43 16.38 15.48
C VAL A 220 5.31 17.01 16.54
N LYS A 221 5.69 18.26 16.32
CA LYS A 221 6.29 19.11 17.34
C LYS A 221 5.19 19.92 18.01
N TYR A 222 5.10 19.85 19.33
CA TYR A 222 4.16 20.64 20.12
C TYR A 222 4.91 21.66 20.96
N GLN A 223 4.36 22.87 21.03
CA GLN A 223 4.77 23.88 22.00
C GLN A 223 4.06 23.63 23.33
N PHE A 224 4.79 23.73 24.42
CA PHE A 224 4.29 23.58 25.78
C PHE A 224 4.50 24.87 26.58
N SER A 225 3.72 24.99 27.66
CA SER A 225 3.91 25.98 28.72
C SER A 225 3.69 25.33 30.08
N ASP A 226 4.22 25.96 31.13
CA ASP A 226 3.93 25.56 32.50
C ASP A 226 2.42 25.61 32.77
N LYS A 227 1.93 24.65 33.55
CA LYS A 227 0.55 24.69 34.04
C LYS A 227 0.42 25.85 35.01
N LYS A 228 -0.39 26.85 34.67
CA LYS A 228 -0.69 27.96 35.60
C LYS A 228 -1.28 27.36 36.88
N SER A 229 -0.62 27.65 38.00
CA SER A 229 -1.06 27.25 39.34
C SER A 229 -2.39 27.89 39.72
#